data_AF-A0A935VR82-F1
#
_entry.id   AF-A0A935VR82-F1
#
_cell.length_a   1.000
_cell.length_b   1.000
_cell.length_c   1.000
_cell.angle_alpha   90.00
_cell.angle_beta   90.00
_cell.angle_gamma   90.00
#
_symmetry.space_group_name_H-M   'P 1'
#
loop_
_entity.id
_entity.type
_entity.pdbx_description
1 polymer ?
#
loop_
_entity_poly.entity_id
_entity_poly.type
_entity_poly.pdbx_seq_one_letter_code
_entity_poly.pdbx_strand_id
1 'polypeptide(L)'
;MHLASKNISPEIVIEPTCGKGNFIIASLCNFNNIKNIFGVEIYKPYVWETKFSIINFFLANPNSNKPEISISHCNVFDFNFKQIAKQYLSKEILVIGNPPWVTNSKLGSLNSDNLPKKTNFKNHSGLDAMTGKGNFDIAEFITLIMIETFQNMNGNLLLLVKNSVIKNLVFDQNKINTKLHQ
;
A
#
# COMPACT_ATOMS: atom_id res chain seq x y z
N MET A 1 -18.89 0.63 -3.07
CA MET A 1 -17.79 1.18 -2.26
C MET A 1 -18.12 2.65 -1.97
N HIS A 2 -18.06 3.13 -0.72
CA HIS A 2 -18.44 4.50 -0.30
C HIS A 2 -17.58 5.63 -0.95
N LEU A 3 -16.60 5.29 -1.78
CA LEU A 3 -15.71 6.25 -2.46
C LEU A 3 -16.22 6.72 -3.81
N ALA A 4 -17.01 5.94 -4.54
CA ALA A 4 -17.62 6.40 -5.79
C ALA A 4 -18.51 7.64 -5.55
N SER A 5 -19.08 7.75 -4.35
CA SER A 5 -19.85 8.91 -3.89
C SER A 5 -19.03 10.14 -3.50
N LYS A 6 -17.69 10.07 -3.49
CA LYS A 6 -16.78 11.19 -3.18
C LYS A 6 -16.11 11.82 -4.42
N ASN A 7 -16.59 11.50 -5.62
CA ASN A 7 -16.10 12.04 -6.90
C ASN A 7 -14.58 11.83 -7.12
N ILE A 8 -14.03 10.74 -6.58
CA ILE A 8 -12.61 10.37 -6.74
C ILE A 8 -12.43 9.68 -8.08
N SER A 9 -11.39 10.04 -8.84
CA SER A 9 -11.14 9.52 -10.19
C SER A 9 -9.66 9.19 -10.41
N PRO A 10 -9.13 8.20 -9.67
CA PRO A 10 -7.70 7.94 -9.62
C PRO A 10 -7.18 7.45 -10.98
N GLU A 11 -6.01 7.94 -11.37
CA GLU A 11 -5.26 7.45 -12.52
C GLU A 11 -4.31 6.32 -12.10
N ILE A 12 -3.81 6.36 -10.86
CA ILE A 12 -2.86 5.38 -10.31
C ILE A 12 -3.47 4.74 -9.07
N VAL A 13 -3.53 3.41 -9.02
CA VAL A 13 -3.96 2.66 -7.83
C VAL A 13 -2.78 1.87 -7.28
N ILE A 14 -2.57 1.93 -5.97
CA ILE A 14 -1.51 1.20 -5.27
C ILE A 14 -2.11 0.39 -4.13
N GLU A 15 -1.86 -0.91 -4.12
CA GLU A 15 -2.16 -1.80 -3.00
C GLU A 15 -0.86 -2.37 -2.42
N PRO A 16 -0.35 -1.83 -1.30
CA PRO A 16 0.99 -2.14 -0.78
C PRO A 16 1.11 -3.56 -0.18
N THR A 17 -0.01 -4.21 0.12
CA THR A 17 -0.09 -5.59 0.60
C THR A 17 -1.34 -6.25 0.03
N CYS A 18 -1.28 -6.68 -1.24
CA CYS A 18 -2.48 -6.93 -2.01
C CYS A 18 -3.24 -8.22 -1.70
N GLY A 19 -2.62 -9.16 -0.99
CA GLY A 19 -3.21 -10.45 -0.71
C GLY A 19 -3.73 -11.08 -2.00
N LYS A 20 -5.01 -11.46 -1.98
CA LYS A 20 -5.73 -12.08 -3.09
C LYS A 20 -6.24 -11.08 -4.15
N GLY A 21 -5.98 -9.79 -3.97
CA GLY A 21 -6.32 -8.74 -4.93
C GLY A 21 -7.74 -8.20 -4.83
N ASN A 22 -8.44 -8.41 -3.71
CA ASN A 22 -9.83 -7.99 -3.55
C ASN A 22 -10.01 -6.46 -3.74
N PHE A 23 -9.08 -5.64 -3.24
CA PHE A 23 -9.16 -4.19 -3.43
C PHE A 23 -8.79 -3.77 -4.85
N ILE A 24 -7.86 -4.46 -5.51
CA ILE A 24 -7.58 -4.25 -6.94
C ILE A 24 -8.82 -4.51 -7.79
N ILE A 25 -9.49 -5.66 -7.61
CA ILE A 25 -10.73 -5.98 -8.34
C ILE A 25 -11.82 -4.96 -8.02
N ALA A 26 -11.99 -4.60 -6.75
CA ALA A 26 -12.97 -3.59 -6.38
C ALA A 26 -12.64 -2.21 -7.02
N SER A 27 -11.36 -1.84 -7.12
CA SER A 27 -10.95 -0.59 -7.78
C SER A 27 -11.30 -0.62 -9.29
N LEU A 28 -11.01 -1.73 -9.97
CA LEU A 28 -11.38 -1.94 -11.37
C LEU A 28 -12.90 -1.88 -11.60
N CYS A 29 -13.71 -2.36 -10.65
CA CYS A 29 -15.18 -2.28 -10.75
C CYS A 29 -15.72 -0.86 -10.57
N ASN A 30 -15.03 0.00 -9.82
CA ASN A 30 -15.60 1.28 -9.36
C ASN A 30 -14.98 2.51 -10.04
N PHE A 31 -13.81 2.40 -10.68
CA PHE A 31 -13.12 3.53 -11.29
C PHE A 31 -12.76 3.25 -12.75
N ASN A 32 -13.16 4.17 -13.63
CA ASN A 32 -12.94 4.03 -15.07
C ASN A 32 -11.64 4.69 -15.57
N ASN A 33 -11.09 5.64 -14.81
CA ASN A 33 -9.94 6.46 -15.21
C ASN A 33 -8.57 5.83 -14.83
N ILE A 34 -8.56 4.62 -14.27
CA ILE A 34 -7.32 3.95 -13.87
C ILE A 34 -6.45 3.71 -15.12
N LYS A 35 -5.19 4.12 -15.05
CA LYS A 35 -4.16 3.90 -16.08
C LYS A 35 -3.14 2.87 -15.62
N ASN A 36 -2.79 2.88 -14.33
CA ASN A 36 -1.84 1.93 -13.76
C ASN A 36 -2.33 1.40 -12.41
N ILE A 37 -2.07 0.11 -12.17
CA ILE A 37 -2.27 -0.54 -10.87
C ILE A 37 -0.97 -1.21 -10.43
N PHE A 38 -0.57 -0.96 -9.18
CA PHE A 38 0.59 -1.57 -8.56
C PHE A 38 0.16 -2.35 -7.31
N GLY A 39 0.29 -3.67 -7.34
CA GLY A 39 0.07 -4.55 -6.19
C GLY A 39 1.38 -5.15 -5.70
N VAL A 40 1.61 -5.16 -4.39
CA VAL A 40 2.77 -5.82 -3.78
C VAL A 40 2.30 -6.92 -2.84
N GLU A 41 2.85 -8.12 -2.98
CA GLU A 41 2.48 -9.26 -2.13
C GLU A 41 3.71 -10.12 -1.82
N ILE A 42 3.83 -10.52 -0.55
CA ILE A 42 4.96 -11.30 -0.05
C ILE A 42 4.73 -12.81 -0.18
N TYR A 43 3.47 -13.27 -0.21
CA TYR A 43 3.09 -14.66 -0.34
C TYR A 43 2.80 -15.01 -1.80
N LYS A 44 3.74 -15.71 -2.44
CA LYS A 44 3.68 -16.07 -3.88
C LYS A 44 2.36 -16.69 -4.36
N PRO A 45 1.67 -17.60 -3.63
CA PRO A 45 0.38 -18.11 -4.08
C PRO A 45 -0.69 -17.03 -4.26
N TYR A 46 -0.69 -16.00 -3.41
CA TYR A 46 -1.63 -14.87 -3.51
C TYR A 46 -1.32 -13.94 -4.69
N VAL A 47 -0.05 -13.84 -5.11
CA VAL A 47 0.33 -13.18 -6.37
C VAL A 47 -0.37 -13.85 -7.56
N TRP A 48 -0.38 -15.18 -7.61
CA TRP A 48 -1.06 -15.92 -8.67
C TRP A 48 -2.57 -15.78 -8.60
N GLU A 49 -3.15 -15.94 -7.41
CA GLU A 49 -4.59 -15.76 -7.19
C GLU A 49 -5.08 -14.38 -7.64
N THR A 50 -4.31 -13.33 -7.31
CA THR A 50 -4.57 -11.95 -7.76
C THR A 50 -4.53 -11.85 -9.28
N LYS A 51 -3.47 -12.36 -9.93
CA LYS A 51 -3.33 -12.32 -11.39
C LYS A 51 -4.48 -13.06 -12.10
N PHE A 52 -4.87 -14.23 -11.61
CA PHE A 52 -6.01 -14.96 -12.17
C PHE A 52 -7.33 -14.22 -11.96
N SER A 53 -7.53 -13.59 -10.79
CA SER A 53 -8.73 -12.79 -10.52
C SER A 53 -8.84 -11.59 -11.47
N ILE A 54 -7.72 -10.92 -11.77
CA ILE A 54 -7.66 -9.81 -12.75
C ILE A 54 -8.02 -10.30 -14.15
N ILE A 55 -7.46 -11.43 -14.58
CA ILE A 55 -7.79 -12.02 -15.89
C ILE A 55 -9.27 -12.36 -15.97
N ASN A 56 -9.81 -13.05 -14.96
CA ASN A 56 -11.23 -13.41 -14.89
C ASN A 56 -12.13 -12.17 -14.93
N PHE A 57 -11.74 -11.08 -14.25
CA PHE A 57 -12.46 -9.82 -14.30
C PHE A 57 -12.55 -9.27 -15.73
N PHE A 58 -11.45 -9.22 -16.48
CA PHE A 58 -11.48 -8.71 -17.86
C PHE A 58 -12.12 -9.67 -18.87
N LEU A 59 -12.10 -10.97 -18.62
CA LEU A 59 -12.88 -11.95 -19.40
C LEU A 59 -14.38 -11.73 -19.22
N ALA A 60 -14.82 -11.48 -17.98
CA ALA A 60 -16.23 -11.18 -17.68
C ALA A 60 -16.65 -9.77 -18.12
N ASN A 61 -15.69 -8.83 -18.26
CA ASN A 61 -15.94 -7.43 -18.60
C ASN A 61 -15.08 -6.98 -19.81
N PRO A 62 -15.34 -7.51 -21.02
CA PRO A 62 -14.46 -7.32 -22.18
C PRO A 62 -14.33 -5.86 -22.62
N ASN A 63 -15.37 -5.05 -22.40
CA ASN A 63 -15.43 -3.64 -22.80
C ASN A 63 -14.83 -2.68 -21.75
N SER A 64 -14.39 -3.18 -20.59
CA SER A 64 -13.75 -2.33 -19.58
C SER A 64 -12.40 -1.81 -20.05
N ASN A 65 -12.06 -0.60 -19.60
CA ASN A 65 -10.73 -0.02 -19.74
C ASN A 65 -9.69 -0.94 -19.09
N LYS A 66 -8.58 -1.19 -19.79
CA LYS A 66 -7.52 -2.12 -19.37
C LYS A 66 -6.29 -1.30 -18.98
N PRO A 67 -6.11 -0.94 -17.70
CA PRO A 67 -4.88 -0.31 -17.23
C PRO A 67 -3.69 -1.26 -17.37
N GLU A 68 -2.48 -0.70 -17.29
CA GLU A 68 -1.27 -1.48 -17.05
C GLU A 68 -1.26 -1.95 -15.59
N ILE A 69 -1.12 -3.25 -15.36
CA ILE A 69 -1.20 -3.84 -14.02
C ILE A 69 0.08 -4.60 -13.70
N SER A 70 0.75 -4.20 -12.63
CA SER A 70 1.95 -4.86 -12.11
C SER A 70 1.68 -5.44 -10.73
N ILE A 71 1.79 -6.76 -10.60
CA ILE A 71 1.75 -7.48 -9.32
C ILE A 71 3.14 -8.02 -9.00
N SER A 72 3.78 -7.43 -8.01
CA SER A 72 5.17 -7.71 -7.62
C SER A 72 5.22 -8.65 -6.42
N HIS A 73 6.00 -9.73 -6.56
CA HIS A 73 6.29 -10.66 -5.47
C HIS A 73 7.53 -10.19 -4.71
N CYS A 74 7.33 -9.44 -3.63
CA CYS A 74 8.40 -8.95 -2.77
C CYS A 74 7.87 -8.51 -1.41
N ASN A 75 8.78 -8.26 -0.47
CA ASN A 75 8.42 -7.54 0.74
C ASN A 75 8.04 -6.10 0.39
N VAL A 76 6.96 -5.60 0.99
CA VAL A 76 6.50 -4.21 0.83
C VAL A 76 7.60 -3.19 1.17
N PHE A 77 8.49 -3.51 2.11
CA PHE A 77 9.57 -2.60 2.52
C PHE A 77 10.72 -2.53 1.52
N ASP A 78 10.84 -3.51 0.63
CA ASP A 78 11.87 -3.55 -0.42
C ASP A 78 11.37 -2.93 -1.73
N PHE A 79 10.07 -2.64 -1.83
CA PHE A 79 9.46 -2.11 -3.04
C PHE A 79 9.68 -0.60 -3.19
N ASN A 80 10.09 -0.16 -4.38
CA ASN A 80 10.49 1.22 -4.64
C ASN A 80 9.29 2.13 -4.96
N PHE A 81 8.46 2.43 -3.95
CA PHE A 81 7.32 3.35 -4.12
C PHE A 81 7.73 4.77 -4.54
N LYS A 82 8.94 5.22 -4.17
CA LYS A 82 9.46 6.53 -4.58
C LYS A 82 9.63 6.65 -6.09
N GLN A 83 9.94 5.55 -6.78
CA GLN A 83 10.00 5.55 -8.24
C GLN A 83 8.62 5.80 -8.85
N ILE A 84 7.57 5.18 -8.30
CA ILE A 84 6.18 5.44 -8.72
C ILE A 84 5.83 6.92 -8.47
N ALA A 85 6.12 7.45 -7.28
CA ALA A 85 5.83 8.84 -6.95
C ALA A 85 6.51 9.83 -7.92
N LYS A 86 7.78 9.57 -8.30
CA LYS A 86 8.50 10.38 -9.29
C LYS A 86 7.90 10.26 -10.70
N GLN A 87 7.55 9.05 -11.11
CA GLN A 87 7.04 8.79 -12.46
C GLN A 87 5.65 9.38 -12.68
N TYR A 88 4.82 9.42 -11.63
CA TYR A 88 3.40 9.78 -11.73
C TYR A 88 3.04 11.02 -10.91
N LEU A 89 3.99 11.92 -10.66
CA LEU A 89 3.82 13.10 -9.78
C LEU A 89 2.58 13.96 -10.08
N SER A 90 2.20 14.08 -11.36
CA SER A 90 1.06 14.89 -11.82
C SER A 90 -0.26 14.12 -11.89
N LYS A 91 -0.30 12.87 -11.43
CA LYS A 91 -1.45 11.98 -11.52
C LYS A 91 -2.20 11.89 -10.20
N GLU A 92 -3.51 11.70 -10.27
CA GLU A 92 -4.33 11.43 -9.09
C GLU A 92 -4.07 9.99 -8.61
N ILE A 93 -3.56 9.85 -7.39
CA ILE A 93 -3.21 8.56 -6.80
C ILE A 93 -4.26 8.10 -5.79
N LEU A 94 -4.54 6.80 -5.78
CA LEU A 94 -5.27 6.12 -4.72
C LEU A 94 -4.38 5.02 -4.15
N VAL A 95 -3.94 5.19 -2.91
CA VAL A 95 -3.36 4.10 -2.14
C VAL A 95 -4.51 3.45 -1.36
N ILE A 96 -4.73 2.15 -1.56
CA ILE A 96 -5.84 1.42 -0.96
C ILE A 96 -5.37 0.08 -0.40
N GLY A 97 -6.00 -0.44 0.65
CA GLY A 97 -5.78 -1.82 1.07
C GLY A 97 -6.10 -2.11 2.53
N ASN A 98 -5.74 -3.32 2.95
CA ASN A 98 -5.85 -3.79 4.33
C ASN A 98 -4.47 -4.28 4.82
N PRO A 99 -3.60 -3.38 5.29
CA PRO A 99 -2.29 -3.75 5.80
C PRO A 99 -2.39 -4.78 6.94
N PRO A 100 -1.42 -5.69 7.09
CA PRO A 100 -1.50 -6.78 8.07
C PRO A 100 -1.45 -6.27 9.51
N TRP A 101 -2.35 -6.78 10.34
CA TRP A 101 -2.57 -6.37 11.73
C TRP A 101 -1.66 -7.07 12.75
N VAL A 102 -0.37 -7.18 12.43
CA VAL A 102 0.60 -7.95 13.23
C VAL A 102 1.74 -7.06 13.70
N THR A 103 2.30 -7.37 14.87
CA THR A 103 3.50 -6.71 15.39
C THR A 103 4.77 -7.43 14.95
N ASN A 104 5.90 -6.73 14.89
CA ASN A 104 7.18 -7.32 14.51
C ASN A 104 7.64 -8.47 15.43
N SER A 105 7.26 -8.48 16.72
CA SER A 105 7.51 -9.62 17.63
C SER A 105 6.79 -10.90 17.24
N LYS A 106 5.64 -10.80 16.56
CA LYS A 106 4.91 -11.95 16.00
C LYS A 106 5.57 -12.45 14.72
N LEU A 107 6.28 -11.58 14.00
CA LEU A 107 6.96 -11.90 12.75
C LEU A 107 8.37 -12.46 12.97
N GLY A 108 9.09 -12.01 14.00
CA GLY A 108 10.38 -12.57 14.40
C GLY A 108 10.32 -14.04 14.83
N SER A 109 9.18 -14.51 15.33
CA SER A 109 8.98 -15.93 15.69
C SER A 109 8.49 -16.82 14.54
N LEU A 110 8.02 -16.23 13.44
CA LEU A 110 7.54 -16.95 12.25
C LEU A 110 8.58 -17.01 11.11
N ASN A 111 9.69 -16.27 11.22
CA ASN A 111 10.61 -16.01 10.12
C ASN A 111 12.08 -15.94 10.60
N SER A 112 12.63 -17.02 11.18
CA SER A 112 14.07 -17.10 11.43
C SER A 112 14.92 -16.95 10.15
N ASP A 113 14.32 -17.12 8.96
CA ASP A 113 14.98 -16.98 7.65
C ASP A 113 14.57 -15.74 6.83
N ASN A 114 13.66 -14.90 7.34
CA ASN A 114 12.99 -13.84 6.56
C ASN A 114 13.11 -12.44 7.20
N LEU A 115 14.05 -12.26 8.12
CA LEU A 115 14.45 -10.93 8.54
C LEU A 115 15.10 -10.23 7.34
N PRO A 116 14.75 -8.95 7.06
CA PRO A 116 15.42 -8.20 6.02
C PRO A 116 16.93 -8.24 6.32
N LYS A 117 17.72 -8.67 5.33
CA LYS A 117 19.17 -8.55 5.41
C LYS A 117 19.47 -7.10 5.75
N LYS A 118 20.28 -6.86 6.79
CA LYS A 118 20.89 -5.56 7.11
C LYS A 118 21.58 -5.02 5.87
N THR A 119 20.81 -4.39 5.02
CA THR A 119 21.24 -3.65 3.84
C THR A 119 21.01 -2.20 4.23
N ASN A 120 22.02 -1.38 4.04
CA ASN A 120 22.14 -0.04 4.60
C ASN A 120 20.86 0.80 4.40
N PHE A 121 19.96 0.80 5.39
CA PHE A 121 18.77 1.66 5.54
C PHE A 121 19.13 3.13 5.83
N LYS A 122 20.26 3.60 5.28
CA LYS A 122 20.93 4.86 5.67
C LYS A 122 20.23 6.16 5.23
N ASN A 123 18.98 6.13 4.79
CA ASN A 123 18.27 7.35 4.35
C ASN A 123 16.91 7.58 5.01
N HIS A 124 16.55 6.82 6.05
CA HIS A 124 15.32 7.08 6.79
C HIS A 124 15.53 6.94 8.31
N SER A 125 15.99 8.02 8.93
CA SER A 125 16.18 8.11 10.39
C SER A 125 14.91 7.78 11.19
N GLY A 126 13.71 7.97 10.61
CA GLY A 126 12.43 7.60 11.21
C GLY A 126 12.19 6.08 11.26
N LEU A 127 12.58 5.34 10.22
CA LEU A 127 12.35 3.88 10.14
C LEU A 127 13.25 3.13 11.13
N ASP A 128 14.51 3.56 11.29
CA ASP A 128 15.44 2.99 12.28
C ASP A 128 15.00 3.29 13.73
N ALA A 129 14.45 4.47 13.99
CA ALA A 129 13.93 4.84 15.32
C ALA A 129 12.68 4.04 15.73
N MET A 130 11.86 3.63 14.76
CA MET A 130 10.65 2.82 14.99
C MET A 130 10.97 1.33 15.08
N THR A 131 11.87 0.81 14.23
CA THR A 131 12.27 -0.60 14.25
C THR A 131 13.18 -0.96 15.43
N GLY A 132 13.84 0.03 16.06
CA GLY A 132 14.59 -0.13 17.32
C GLY A 132 13.73 -0.12 18.59
N LYS A 133 12.45 0.27 18.51
CA LYS A 133 11.51 0.17 19.64
C LYS A 133 10.84 -1.20 19.60
N GLY A 134 10.93 -1.96 20.69
CA GLY A 134 10.28 -3.26 20.80
C GLY A 134 8.77 -3.17 20.48
N ASN A 135 8.26 -4.13 19.71
CA ASN A 135 6.85 -4.28 19.30
C ASN A 135 6.24 -3.09 18.53
N PHE A 136 6.59 -2.91 17.26
CA PHE A 136 5.86 -2.00 16.35
C PHE A 136 4.80 -2.76 15.52
N ASP A 137 3.65 -2.12 15.20
CA ASP A 137 2.56 -2.67 14.37
C ASP A 137 2.82 -2.39 12.88
N ILE A 138 2.91 -3.44 12.06
CA ILE A 138 3.29 -3.36 10.64
C ILE A 138 2.35 -2.48 9.82
N ALA A 139 1.06 -2.47 10.15
CA ALA A 139 0.11 -1.61 9.46
C ALA A 139 0.45 -0.13 9.64
N GLU A 140 0.95 0.27 10.81
CA GLU A 140 1.36 1.65 11.10
C GLU A 140 2.51 2.09 10.19
N PHE A 141 3.54 1.26 10.04
CA PHE A 141 4.72 1.63 9.26
C PHE A 141 4.50 1.56 7.76
N ILE A 142 3.71 0.60 7.27
CA ILE A 142 3.25 0.64 5.88
C ILE A 142 2.50 1.95 5.64
N THR A 143 1.59 2.33 6.55
CA THR A 143 0.83 3.57 6.45
C THR A 143 1.76 4.79 6.43
N LEU A 144 2.78 4.84 7.29
CA LEU A 144 3.78 5.91 7.30
C LEU A 144 4.57 5.99 5.99
N ILE A 145 5.06 4.86 5.47
CA ILE A 145 5.76 4.84 4.17
C ILE A 145 4.86 5.38 3.07
N MET A 146 3.57 5.01 3.06
CA MET A 146 2.61 5.52 2.07
C MET A 146 2.41 7.03 2.21
N ILE A 147 2.21 7.54 3.43
CA ILE A 147 2.08 8.97 3.69
C ILE A 147 3.35 9.71 3.27
N GLU A 148 4.52 9.31 3.78
CA GLU A 148 5.79 9.97 3.48
C GLU A 148 6.09 10.01 1.98
N THR A 149 5.76 8.93 1.26
CA THR A 149 6.04 8.80 -0.18
C THR A 149 5.09 9.62 -1.03
N PHE A 150 3.80 9.68 -0.68
CA PHE A 150 2.75 10.22 -1.55
C PHE A 150 2.12 11.53 -1.05
N GLN A 151 2.51 12.07 0.11
CA GLN A 151 1.95 13.30 0.70
C GLN A 151 2.02 14.55 -0.19
N ASN A 152 2.95 14.59 -1.16
CA ASN A 152 3.11 15.73 -2.08
C ASN A 152 2.38 15.54 -3.42
N MET A 153 1.60 14.47 -3.56
CA MET A 153 0.81 14.16 -4.75
C MET A 153 -0.66 14.44 -4.50
N ASN A 154 -1.40 14.76 -5.57
CA ASN A 154 -2.86 14.79 -5.48
C ASN A 154 -3.39 13.36 -5.34
N GLY A 155 -4.13 13.05 -4.29
CA GLY A 155 -4.62 11.70 -4.10
C GLY A 155 -5.23 11.40 -2.75
N ASN A 156 -5.60 10.14 -2.57
CA ASN A 156 -6.29 9.63 -1.41
C ASN A 156 -5.58 8.39 -0.85
N LEU A 157 -5.62 8.25 0.48
CA LEU A 157 -5.15 7.08 1.21
C LEU A 157 -6.34 6.42 1.90
N LEU A 158 -6.70 5.20 1.47
CA LEU A 158 -7.79 4.41 2.05
C LEU A 158 -7.23 3.08 2.60
N LEU A 159 -6.86 3.06 3.87
CA LEU A 159 -6.36 1.85 4.52
C LEU A 159 -7.28 1.37 5.64
N LEU A 160 -7.54 0.06 5.68
CA LEU A 160 -8.19 -0.58 6.81
C LEU A 160 -7.14 -0.90 7.89
N VAL A 161 -7.08 -0.05 8.92
CA VAL A 161 -6.12 -0.19 10.02
C VAL A 161 -6.83 -0.19 11.37
N LYS A 162 -6.16 -0.71 12.41
CA LYS A 162 -6.68 -0.65 13.77
C LYS A 162 -6.80 0.79 14.25
N ASN A 163 -7.77 1.07 15.12
CA ASN A 163 -7.91 2.38 15.78
C ASN A 163 -6.64 2.80 16.53
N SER A 164 -5.87 1.85 17.07
CA SER A 164 -4.58 2.15 17.73
C SER A 164 -3.56 2.76 16.76
N VAL A 165 -3.53 2.28 15.51
CA VAL A 165 -2.64 2.80 14.46
C VAL A 165 -2.99 4.25 14.15
N ILE A 166 -4.28 4.56 13.96
CA ILE A 166 -4.72 5.95 13.72
C ILE A 166 -4.35 6.88 14.88
N LYS A 167 -4.55 6.44 16.13
CA LYS A 167 -4.19 7.22 17.31
C LYS A 167 -2.69 7.55 17.35
N ASN A 168 -1.84 6.56 17.04
CA ASN A 168 -0.39 6.74 17.01
C ASN A 168 0.01 7.73 15.90
N LEU A 169 -0.50 7.55 14.69
CA LEU A 169 -0.22 8.43 13.55
C LEU A 169 -0.58 9.90 13.83
N VAL A 170 -1.75 10.13 14.43
CA VAL A 170 -2.21 11.49 14.76
C VAL A 170 -1.39 12.09 15.90
N PHE A 171 -1.02 11.30 16.90
CA PHE A 171 -0.16 11.76 18.00
C PHE A 171 1.25 12.13 17.52
N ASP A 172 1.78 11.37 16.57
CA ASP A 172 3.12 11.57 16.02
C ASP A 172 3.17 12.49 14.79
N GLN A 173 2.05 13.04 14.33
CA GLN A 173 1.98 13.90 13.14
C GLN A 173 2.92 15.12 13.19
N ASN A 174 3.15 15.67 14.39
CA ASN A 174 4.07 16.79 14.62
C ASN A 174 5.54 16.43 14.33
N LYS A 175 5.88 15.13 14.40
CA LYS A 175 7.21 14.62 14.07
C LYS A 175 7.37 14.31 12.58
N ILE A 176 6.25 14.09 11.88
CA ILE A 176 6.21 13.66 10.47
C ILE A 176 6.01 14.86 9.52
N ASN A 177 5.77 16.06 10.05
CA ASN A 177 5.55 17.30 9.29
C ASN A 177 4.40 17.19 8.27
N THR A 178 3.38 16.40 8.59
CA THR A 178 2.18 16.21 7.77
C THR A 178 0.94 16.56 8.61
N LYS A 179 -0.01 17.32 8.05
CA LYS A 179 -1.33 17.53 8.68
C LYS A 179 -2.29 16.44 8.21
N LEU A 180 -2.74 15.59 9.11
CA LEU A 180 -3.76 14.57 8.84
C LEU A 180 -5.14 15.13 9.21
N HIS A 181 -6.06 15.16 8.24
CA HIS A 181 -7.46 15.52 8.46
C HIS A 181 -8.29 14.21 8.56
N GLN A 182 -9.05 14.06 9.64
CA GLN A 182 -9.95 12.91 9.88
C GLN A 182 -11.30 13.13 9.22
#